data_AF-A0A538RQU2-F1
#
_entry.id   AF-A0A538RQU2-F1
#
_cell.length_a   1.000
_cell.length_b   1.000
_cell.length_c   1.000
_cell.angle_alpha   90.00
_cell.angle_beta   90.00
_cell.angle_gamma   90.00
#
_symmetry.space_group_name_H-M   'P 1'
#
loop_
_entity.id
_entity.type
_entity.pdbx_description
1 polymer ?
#
loop_
_entity_poly.entity_id
_entity_poly.type
_entity_poly.pdbx_seq_one_letter_code
_entity_poly.pdbx_strand_id
1 'polypeptide(L)'
;MSGKTVASLIAGLVIGIAVGALGWHPEAKATPNRAEGWEYKTVLLRRTDAEFAGGAENKLNALAKDGWEYIGPVYSDLPVIAFKRLRK
;
A
#
# COMPACT_ATOMS: atom_id res chain seq x y z
N MET A 1 -35.53 27.58 39.48
CA MET A 1 -34.76 26.49 38.82
C MET A 1 -33.55 27.06 38.07
N SER A 2 -32.59 27.69 38.76
CA SER A 2 -31.51 28.45 38.08
C SER A 2 -30.11 28.00 38.48
N GLY A 3 -29.84 27.70 39.76
CA GLY A 3 -28.46 27.38 40.20
C GLY A 3 -27.95 25.99 39.78
N LYS A 4 -28.82 24.97 39.81
CA LYS A 4 -28.43 23.59 39.50
C LYS A 4 -28.04 23.40 38.03
N THR A 5 -28.81 23.98 37.12
CA THR A 5 -28.57 23.88 35.67
C THR A 5 -27.32 24.63 35.24
N VAL A 6 -27.05 25.80 35.84
CA VAL A 6 -25.84 26.58 35.56
C VAL A 6 -24.58 25.83 36.04
N ALA A 7 -24.64 25.20 37.22
CA ALA A 7 -23.53 24.39 37.73
C ALA A 7 -23.24 23.18 36.82
N SER A 8 -24.27 22.53 36.27
CA SER A 8 -24.11 21.39 35.34
C SER A 8 -23.40 21.79 34.05
N LEU A 9 -23.74 22.95 33.49
CA LEU A 9 -23.14 23.46 32.25
C LEU A 9 -21.66 23.82 32.45
N ILE A 10 -21.33 24.45 33.57
CA ILE A 10 -19.95 24.82 33.90
C ILE A 10 -19.10 23.55 34.12
N ALA A 11 -19.62 22.56 34.84
CA ALA A 11 -18.93 21.30 35.06
C ALA A 11 -18.64 20.56 33.74
N GLY A 12 -19.62 20.51 32.84
CA GLY A 12 -19.44 19.91 31.50
C GLY A 12 -18.38 20.63 30.66
N LEU A 13 -18.35 21.97 30.72
CA LEU A 13 -17.36 22.77 30.00
C LEU A 13 -15.94 22.52 30.51
N VAL A 14 -15.74 22.47 31.84
CA VAL A 14 -14.43 22.24 32.45
C VAL A 14 -13.90 20.84 32.10
N ILE A 15 -14.76 19.82 32.14
CA ILE A 15 -14.37 18.45 31.77
C ILE A 15 -14.03 18.36 30.28
N GLY A 16 -14.83 18.99 29.41
CA GLY A 16 -14.56 19.01 27.97
C GLY A 16 -13.23 19.66 27.62
N ILE A 17 -12.89 20.77 28.28
CA ILE A 17 -11.59 21.46 28.10
C ILE A 17 -10.45 20.60 28.65
N ALA A 18 -10.61 19.98 29.81
CA ALA A 18 -9.58 19.12 30.40
C ALA A 18 -9.27 17.90 29.52
N VAL A 19 -10.29 17.26 28.94
CA VAL A 19 -10.13 16.10 28.04
C VAL A 19 -9.50 16.52 26.71
N GLY A 20 -9.86 17.69 26.16
CA GLY A 20 -9.25 18.23 24.95
C GLY A 20 -7.78 18.65 25.14
N ALA A 21 -7.44 19.21 26.30
CA ALA A 21 -6.08 19.65 26.61
C ALA A 21 -5.13 18.50 26.98
N LEU A 22 -5.65 17.43 27.58
CA LEU A 22 -4.90 16.18 27.82
C LEU A 22 -4.87 15.26 26.59
N GLY A 23 -5.22 15.80 25.41
CA GLY A 23 -5.23 15.12 24.13
C GLY A 23 -3.98 14.29 23.92
N TRP A 24 -4.08 13.02 24.29
CA TRP A 24 -3.36 11.89 23.72
C TRP A 24 -3.71 11.83 22.25
N HIS A 25 -3.17 12.75 21.48
CA HIS A 25 -2.91 12.51 20.08
C HIS A 25 -1.57 11.79 20.07
N PRO A 26 -1.52 10.45 19.95
CA PRO A 26 -0.29 9.83 19.49
C PRO A 26 0.01 10.54 18.17
N GLU A 27 1.04 11.38 18.16
CA GLU A 27 1.57 11.93 16.93
C GLU A 27 1.80 10.73 16.02
N ALA A 28 0.98 10.62 14.97
CA ALA A 28 1.25 9.69 13.90
C ALA A 28 2.51 10.20 13.24
N LYS A 29 3.67 9.83 13.81
CA LYS A 29 4.96 10.02 13.18
C LYS A 29 4.87 9.21 11.91
N ALA A 30 4.65 9.89 10.79
CA ALA A 30 4.81 9.30 9.49
C ALA A 30 6.24 8.79 9.46
N THR A 31 6.42 7.48 9.67
CA THR A 31 7.68 6.82 9.38
C THR A 31 8.01 7.26 7.96
N PRO A 32 9.15 7.92 7.71
CA PRO A 32 9.52 8.26 6.35
C PRO A 32 9.48 6.93 5.60
N ASN A 33 8.51 6.82 4.68
CA ASN A 33 8.41 5.73 3.77
C ASN A 33 9.67 5.84 2.94
N ARG A 34 10.75 5.21 3.42
CA ARG A 34 12.00 5.05 2.68
C ARG A 34 11.51 4.48 1.39
N ALA A 35 11.55 5.27 0.32
CA ALA A 35 11.12 4.82 -0.98
C ALA A 35 12.00 3.62 -1.30
N GLU A 36 11.53 2.43 -0.95
CA GLU A 36 12.23 1.21 -1.24
C GLU A 36 12.33 1.22 -2.75
N GLY A 37 13.56 1.30 -3.26
CA GLY A 37 13.76 1.44 -4.69
C GLY A 37 13.08 0.24 -5.34
N TRP A 38 12.11 0.47 -6.21
CA TRP A 38 11.49 -0.62 -6.95
C TRP A 38 12.28 -0.83 -8.24
N GLU A 39 12.64 -2.08 -8.51
CA GLU A 39 13.09 -2.49 -9.84
C GLU A 39 11.87 -2.91 -10.66
N TYR A 40 11.85 -2.53 -11.94
CA TYR A 40 10.78 -2.86 -12.87
C TYR A 40 11.37 -3.58 -14.08
N LYS A 41 10.63 -4.55 -14.62
CA LYS A 41 10.95 -5.16 -15.91
C LYS A 41 9.69 -5.52 -16.68
N THR A 42 9.84 -5.65 -17.98
CA THR A 42 8.78 -6.11 -18.89
C THR A 42 9.23 -7.36 -19.61
N VAL A 43 8.33 -8.33 -19.75
CA VAL A 43 8.59 -9.59 -20.47
C VAL A 43 7.58 -9.73 -21.59
N LEU A 44 8.08 -9.87 -22.81
CA LEU A 44 7.28 -10.23 -23.98
C LEU A 44 7.15 -11.76 -24.02
N LEU A 45 5.92 -12.27 -23.93
CA LEU A 45 5.61 -13.67 -24.16
C LEU A 45 5.31 -13.87 -25.64
N ARG A 46 6.27 -14.40 -26.41
CA ARG A 46 6.05 -14.64 -27.84
C ARG A 46 5.13 -15.85 -28.01
N ARG A 47 4.37 -15.88 -29.11
CA ARG A 47 3.54 -17.05 -29.48
C ARG A 47 4.37 -18.33 -29.56
N THR A 48 5.60 -18.23 -30.05
CA THR A 48 6.58 -19.32 -30.03
C THR A 48 6.88 -19.82 -28.62
N ASP A 49 6.90 -18.96 -27.60
CA ASP A 49 7.14 -19.38 -26.21
C ASP A 49 5.95 -20.17 -25.62
N ALA A 50 4.74 -19.95 -26.13
CA ALA A 50 3.54 -20.69 -25.74
C ALA A 50 3.39 -22.01 -26.50
N GLU A 51 3.92 -22.09 -27.74
CA GLU A 51 3.92 -23.30 -28.56
C GLU A 51 4.97 -24.33 -28.11
N PHE A 52 6.06 -23.88 -27.47
CA PHE A 52 6.97 -24.78 -26.77
C PHE A 52 6.35 -25.18 -25.42
N ALA A 53 6.19 -26.49 -25.18
CA ALA A 53 5.58 -27.10 -24.00
C ALA A 53 5.95 -26.40 -22.67
N GLY A 54 5.09 -25.48 -22.21
CA GLY A 54 5.27 -24.74 -20.96
C GLY A 54 6.35 -23.66 -20.99
N GLY A 55 6.85 -23.21 -22.15
CA GLY A 55 7.91 -22.20 -22.24
C GLY A 55 7.54 -20.87 -21.57
N ALA A 56 6.31 -20.40 -21.79
CA ALA A 56 5.76 -19.22 -21.12
C ALA A 56 5.63 -19.44 -19.60
N GLU A 57 5.11 -20.59 -19.17
CA GLU A 57 4.95 -20.94 -17.75
C GLU A 57 6.31 -21.01 -17.04
N ASN A 58 7.31 -21.61 -17.66
CA ASN A 58 8.68 -21.69 -17.14
C ASN A 58 9.31 -20.31 -16.93
N LYS A 59 9.10 -19.37 -17.87
CA LYS A 59 9.57 -17.99 -17.71
C LYS A 59 8.89 -17.28 -16.55
N LEU A 60 7.57 -17.45 -16.40
CA LEU A 60 6.81 -16.85 -15.31
C LEU A 60 7.18 -17.44 -13.95
N ASN A 61 7.34 -18.76 -13.87
CA ASN A 61 7.78 -19.46 -12.67
C ASN A 61 9.19 -19.05 -12.24
N ALA A 62 10.11 -18.83 -13.20
CA ALA A 62 11.45 -18.32 -12.91
C ALA A 62 11.39 -16.90 -12.32
N LEU A 63 10.56 -16.02 -12.86
CA LEU A 63 10.37 -14.66 -12.34
C LEU A 63 9.81 -14.68 -10.91
N ALA A 64 8.83 -15.53 -10.64
CA ALA A 64 8.28 -15.69 -9.30
C ALA A 64 9.35 -16.19 -8.30
N LYS A 65 10.19 -17.15 -8.69
CA LYS A 65 11.32 -17.64 -7.87
C LYS A 65 12.35 -16.53 -7.58
N ASP A 66 12.58 -15.64 -8.54
CA ASP A 66 13.47 -14.49 -8.41
C ASP A 66 12.87 -13.32 -7.58
N GLY A 67 11.64 -13.50 -7.07
CA GLY A 67 10.94 -12.51 -6.26
C GLY A 67 10.30 -11.39 -7.06
N TRP A 68 10.06 -11.58 -8.36
CA TRP A 68 9.32 -10.63 -9.17
C TRP A 68 7.81 -10.80 -8.98
N GLU A 69 7.14 -9.70 -8.67
CA GLU A 69 5.69 -9.62 -8.52
C GLU A 69 5.04 -9.13 -9.82
N TYR A 70 3.97 -9.81 -10.22
CA TYR A 70 3.16 -9.42 -11.38
C TYR A 70 2.44 -8.08 -11.12
N ILE A 71 2.51 -7.16 -12.08
CA ILE A 71 1.80 -5.87 -12.00
C ILE A 71 0.63 -5.82 -12.99
N GLY A 72 0.80 -6.35 -14.20
CA GLY A 72 -0.22 -6.24 -15.23
C GLY A 72 0.33 -6.27 -16.66
N PRO A 73 -0.56 -6.30 -17.67
CA PRO A 73 -0.18 -6.08 -19.06
C PRO A 73 0.28 -4.63 -19.27
N VAL A 74 1.27 -4.44 -20.14
CA VAL A 74 1.76 -3.11 -20.54
C VAL A 74 0.95 -2.55 -21.71
N TYR A 75 0.56 -3.43 -22.63
CA TYR A 75 -0.24 -3.09 -23.80
C TYR A 75 -1.47 -4.00 -23.84
N SER A 76 -2.58 -3.49 -24.39
CA SER A 76 -3.83 -4.23 -24.52
C SER A 76 -3.82 -5.24 -25.68
N ASP A 77 -2.95 -5.06 -26.65
CA ASP A 77 -2.86 -5.82 -27.90
C ASP A 77 -1.59 -6.69 -28.03
N LEU A 78 -0.61 -6.49 -27.14
CA LEU A 78 0.63 -7.26 -27.12
C LEU A 78 0.76 -8.06 -25.82
N PRO A 79 1.32 -9.29 -25.87
CA PRO A 79 1.55 -10.13 -24.70
C PRO A 79 2.79 -9.67 -23.91
N VAL A 80 2.85 -8.39 -23.56
CA VAL A 80 3.91 -7.78 -22.76
C VAL A 80 3.39 -7.58 -21.34
N ILE A 81 4.09 -8.17 -20.38
CA ILE A 81 3.69 -8.15 -18.97
C ILE A 81 4.76 -7.42 -18.14
N ALA A 82 4.32 -6.55 -17.25
CA ALA A 82 5.17 -5.84 -16.30
C ALA A 82 5.26 -6.58 -14.96
N PHE A 83 6.46 -6.52 -14.38
CA PHE A 83 6.78 -7.04 -13.05
C PHE A 83 7.56 -6.00 -12.23
N LYS A 84 7.41 -6.05 -10.91
CA LYS A 84 8.20 -5.26 -9.95
C LYS A 84 8.89 -6.14 -8.92
N ARG A 85 9.94 -5.62 -8.31
CA ARG A 85 10.59 -6.23 -7.14
C ARG A 85 11.24 -5.14 -6.30
N LEU A 86 11.37 -5.35 -5.00
CA LEU A 86 12.20 -4.53 -4.14
C LEU A 86 13.67 -4.63 -4.57
N ARG A 87 14.30 -3.47 -4.82
CA ARG A 87 15.73 -3.37 -5.10
C ARG A 87 16.49 -3.77 -3.83
N LYS A 88 17.24 -4.87 -3.94
CA LYS A 88 18.12 -5.35 -2.88
C LYS A 88 19.33 -4.44 -2.71
#